data_AF-A0A962Y1N4-F1
#
_entry.id   AF-A0A962Y1N4-F1
#
_cell.length_a   1.000
_cell.length_b   1.000
_cell.length_c   1.000
_cell.angle_alpha   90.00
_cell.angle_beta   90.00
_cell.angle_gamma   90.00
#
_symmetry.space_group_name_H-M   'P 1'
#
loop_
_entity.id
_entity.type
_entity.pdbx_description
1 polymer ?
#
loop_
_entity_poly.entity_id
_entity_poly.type
_entity_poly.pdbx_seq_one_letter_code
_entity_poly.pdbx_strand_id
1 'polypeptide(L)'
;PSLCFALATGVGKTRLMGAFITYLHRVHQMRHFFVLAPNLTIYNKLITDFTPNTSKYVFQGIAEFANNPPEIITGENYESGRGVRDEQYLQRRLFDIGEVHINIFNISKINNETRGGKEPRIKRLSEYIGESYFDYLARLDDLVLLMDESHRYRAQAGLRAINELNPVLGLELTATPQVERGQSSTPFQNVIY
;
A
#
# COMPACT_ATOMS: atom_id res chain seq x y z
N PRO A 1 -13.56 -1.65 -4.90
CA PRO A 1 -14.11 -0.29 -5.17
C PRO A 1 -13.07 0.77 -4.78
N SER A 2 -13.01 1.95 -5.44
CA SER A 2 -12.07 3.02 -5.04
C SER A 2 -12.74 4.38 -4.77
N LEU A 3 -12.17 5.11 -3.81
CA LEU A 3 -12.52 6.49 -3.45
C LEU A 3 -11.28 7.38 -3.64
N CYS A 4 -11.47 8.55 -4.22
CA CYS A 4 -10.40 9.53 -4.44
C CYS A 4 -10.60 10.78 -3.58
N PHE A 5 -9.61 11.12 -2.77
CA PHE A 5 -9.59 12.34 -1.97
C PHE A 5 -8.76 13.41 -2.68
N ALA A 6 -9.44 14.47 -3.10
CA ALA A 6 -8.83 15.63 -3.75
C ALA A 6 -8.23 16.55 -2.68
N LEU A 7 -6.91 16.46 -2.47
CA LEU A 7 -6.21 17.17 -1.40
C LEU A 7 -5.04 17.96 -1.94
N ALA A 8 -5.02 19.26 -1.62
CA ALA A 8 -3.92 20.15 -2.01
C ALA A 8 -2.56 19.63 -1.52
N THR A 9 -1.48 20.04 -2.21
CA THR A 9 -0.12 19.67 -1.78
C THR A 9 0.21 20.31 -0.42
N GLY A 10 0.96 19.58 0.41
CA GLY A 10 1.39 20.08 1.73
C GLY A 10 0.35 19.97 2.85
N VAL A 11 -0.90 19.57 2.58
CA VAL A 11 -1.97 19.50 3.61
C VAL A 11 -1.91 18.25 4.51
N GLY A 12 -0.88 17.40 4.35
CA GLY A 12 -0.68 16.24 5.22
C GLY A 12 -1.32 14.92 4.72
N LYS A 13 -1.38 14.70 3.39
CA LYS A 13 -1.87 13.45 2.78
C LYS A 13 -1.31 12.17 3.43
N THR A 14 -0.02 12.14 3.73
CA THR A 14 0.62 10.98 4.38
C THR A 14 0.14 10.75 5.81
N ARG A 15 -0.15 11.82 6.57
CA ARG A 15 -0.76 11.68 7.91
C ARG A 15 -2.22 11.21 7.80
N LEU A 16 -2.95 11.64 6.77
CA LEU A 16 -4.28 11.11 6.48
C LEU A 16 -4.25 9.62 6.12
N MET A 17 -3.21 9.13 5.40
CA MET A 17 -3.02 7.68 5.19
C MET A 17 -2.89 6.94 6.51
N GLY A 18 -2.08 7.45 7.44
CA GLY A 18 -1.98 6.90 8.79
C GLY A 18 -3.34 6.86 9.49
N ALA A 19 -4.12 7.95 9.41
CA ALA A 19 -5.46 8.00 9.98
C ALA A 19 -6.42 6.97 9.36
N PHE A 20 -6.37 6.76 8.04
CA PHE A 20 -7.17 5.71 7.39
C PHE A 20 -6.79 4.33 7.89
N ILE A 21 -5.50 4.03 7.98
CA ILE A 21 -5.00 2.74 8.49
C ILE A 21 -5.47 2.53 9.93
N THR A 22 -5.28 3.51 10.81
CA THR A 22 -5.75 3.45 12.20
C THR A 22 -7.26 3.24 12.28
N TYR A 23 -8.04 3.99 11.51
CA TYR A 23 -9.50 3.87 11.52
C TYR A 23 -9.98 2.50 11.02
N LEU A 24 -9.47 2.04 9.87
CA LEU A 24 -9.84 0.76 9.28
C LEU A 24 -9.44 -0.41 10.16
N HIS A 25 -8.27 -0.34 10.80
CA HIS A 25 -7.87 -1.34 11.77
C HIS A 25 -8.81 -1.35 12.99
N ARG A 26 -9.01 -0.20 13.62
CA ARG A 26 -9.79 -0.11 14.86
C ARG A 26 -11.28 -0.47 14.67
N VAL A 27 -11.89 0.00 13.59
CA VAL A 27 -13.33 -0.11 13.36
C VAL A 27 -13.70 -1.35 12.54
N HIS A 28 -12.86 -1.71 11.57
CA HIS A 28 -13.15 -2.77 10.61
C HIS A 28 -12.21 -3.97 10.73
N GLN A 29 -11.27 -3.96 11.68
CA GLN A 29 -10.32 -5.05 11.93
C GLN A 29 -9.45 -5.39 10.70
N MET A 30 -9.24 -4.41 9.82
CA MET A 30 -8.36 -4.55 8.66
C MET A 30 -6.91 -4.51 9.12
N ARG A 31 -6.09 -5.44 8.64
CA ARG A 31 -4.68 -5.57 9.06
C ARG A 31 -3.72 -5.42 7.89
N HIS A 32 -4.17 -5.68 6.67
CA HIS A 32 -3.30 -5.70 5.50
C HIS A 32 -3.46 -4.46 4.63
N PHE A 33 -2.40 -3.66 4.55
CA PHE A 33 -2.37 -2.44 3.77
C PHE A 33 -1.28 -2.49 2.71
N PHE A 34 -1.60 -2.10 1.48
CA PHE A 34 -0.66 -1.98 0.37
C PHE A 34 -0.55 -0.52 -0.06
N VAL A 35 0.59 0.10 0.21
CA VAL A 35 0.88 1.51 -0.06
C VAL A 35 1.70 1.64 -1.34
N LEU A 36 1.13 2.26 -2.36
CA LEU A 36 1.80 2.54 -3.63
C LEU A 36 2.40 3.94 -3.67
N ALA A 37 3.71 3.98 -3.91
CA ALA A 37 4.46 5.18 -4.21
C ALA A 37 4.65 5.34 -5.73
N PRO A 38 4.53 6.57 -6.28
CA PRO A 38 4.71 6.82 -7.70
C PRO A 38 6.19 6.77 -8.16
N ASN A 39 7.14 7.07 -7.27
CA ASN A 39 8.55 7.19 -7.58
C ASN A 39 9.42 6.91 -6.34
N LEU A 40 10.75 6.84 -6.54
CA LEU A 40 11.70 6.49 -5.48
C LEU A 40 11.75 7.52 -4.34
N THR A 41 11.59 8.82 -4.65
CA THR A 41 11.61 9.88 -3.64
C THR A 41 10.43 9.75 -2.68
N ILE A 42 9.22 9.58 -3.21
CA ILE A 42 8.01 9.40 -2.40
C ILE A 42 8.06 8.04 -1.69
N TYR A 43 8.60 7.00 -2.32
CA TYR A 43 8.81 5.69 -1.71
C TYR A 43 9.66 5.77 -0.43
N ASN A 44 10.86 6.36 -0.51
CA ASN A 44 11.75 6.51 0.64
C ASN A 44 11.13 7.38 1.75
N LYS A 45 10.40 8.43 1.35
CA LYS A 45 9.64 9.27 2.27
C LYS A 45 8.58 8.45 3.02
N LEU A 46 7.76 7.66 2.31
CA LEU A 46 6.74 6.83 2.92
C LEU A 46 7.35 5.83 3.90
N ILE A 47 8.44 5.15 3.55
CA ILE A 47 9.15 4.27 4.49
C ILE A 47 9.53 5.02 5.77
N THR A 48 10.11 6.22 5.64
CA THR A 48 10.48 7.05 6.81
C THR A 48 9.26 7.45 7.64
N ASP A 49 8.18 7.89 6.98
CA ASP A 49 6.94 8.35 7.61
C ASP A 49 6.19 7.21 8.31
N PHE A 50 6.34 5.96 7.86
CA PHE A 50 5.76 4.77 8.48
C PHE A 50 6.70 4.08 9.49
N THR A 51 7.95 4.49 9.60
CA THR A 51 8.92 3.92 10.55
C THR A 51 8.85 4.67 11.89
N PRO A 52 8.76 3.97 13.04
CA PRO A 52 8.81 4.59 14.36
C PRO A 52 10.08 5.42 14.60
N ASN A 53 10.06 6.28 15.62
CA ASN A 53 11.20 7.12 16.05
C ASN A 53 11.65 8.17 15.02
N THR A 54 10.81 8.52 14.06
CA THR A 54 11.03 9.66 13.17
C THR A 54 10.11 10.82 13.55
N SER A 55 10.53 12.07 13.30
CA SER A 55 9.67 13.25 13.53
C SER A 55 8.47 13.32 12.59
N LYS A 56 8.43 12.45 11.58
CA LYS A 56 7.36 12.35 10.59
C LYS A 56 6.48 11.11 10.78
N TYR A 57 6.72 10.32 11.83
CA TYR A 57 5.98 9.09 12.09
C TYR A 57 4.47 9.34 12.10
N VAL A 58 3.75 8.66 11.20
CA VAL A 58 2.33 8.93 10.97
C VAL A 58 1.43 8.46 12.11
N PHE A 59 1.90 7.51 12.91
CA PHE A 59 1.16 6.95 14.04
C PHE A 59 1.55 7.57 15.39
N GLN A 60 2.28 8.69 15.37
CA GLN A 60 2.58 9.44 16.60
C GLN A 60 1.27 9.81 17.33
N GLY A 61 1.15 9.37 18.59
CA GLY A 61 -0.03 9.62 19.43
C GLY A 61 -1.16 8.59 19.30
N ILE A 62 -0.98 7.54 18.49
CA ILE A 62 -1.93 6.42 18.40
C ILE A 62 -1.49 5.34 19.39
N ALA A 63 -2.20 5.23 20.52
CA ALA A 63 -1.83 4.34 21.63
C ALA A 63 -1.67 2.86 21.23
N GLU A 64 -2.49 2.39 20.30
CA GLU A 64 -2.46 1.04 19.76
C GLU A 64 -1.11 0.70 19.09
N PHE A 65 -0.59 1.63 18.28
CA PHE A 65 0.67 1.49 17.56
C PHE A 65 1.89 1.96 18.37
N ALA A 66 1.69 2.40 19.62
CA ALA A 66 2.80 2.73 20.51
C ALA A 66 3.47 1.46 21.08
N ASN A 67 2.68 0.44 21.37
CA ASN A 67 3.16 -0.83 21.92
C ASN A 67 3.38 -1.89 20.83
N ASN A 68 2.50 -1.92 19.82
CA ASN A 68 2.55 -2.86 18.71
C ASN A 68 2.62 -2.07 17.40
N PRO A 69 3.79 -1.53 17.02
CA PRO A 69 3.93 -0.81 15.77
C PRO A 69 3.66 -1.76 14.58
N PRO A 70 3.10 -1.26 13.47
CA PRO A 70 2.89 -2.08 12.27
C PRO A 70 4.21 -2.65 11.70
N GLU A 71 4.18 -3.88 11.20
CA GLU A 71 5.30 -4.48 10.45
C GLU A 71 5.38 -3.82 9.07
N ILE A 72 6.58 -3.32 8.73
CA ILE A 72 6.84 -2.64 7.47
C ILE A 72 7.53 -3.58 6.48
N ILE A 73 6.77 -4.00 5.47
CA ILE A 73 7.26 -4.79 4.36
C ILE A 73 7.49 -3.87 3.16
N THR A 74 8.66 -3.98 2.53
CA THR A 74 9.06 -3.15 1.40
C THR A 74 9.44 -3.99 0.19
N GLY A 75 9.57 -3.33 -0.96
CA GLY A 75 10.09 -3.92 -2.20
C GLY A 75 11.54 -4.40 -2.13
N GLU A 76 12.20 -4.31 -0.98
CA GLU A 76 13.56 -4.82 -0.72
C GLU A 76 13.57 -5.99 0.26
N ASN A 77 12.51 -6.19 1.06
CA ASN A 77 12.54 -7.17 2.15
C ASN A 77 11.40 -8.20 2.13
N TYR A 78 10.41 -8.08 1.23
CA TYR A 78 9.26 -8.98 1.17
C TYR A 78 9.63 -10.46 0.99
N GLU A 79 10.74 -10.76 0.29
CA GLU A 79 11.21 -12.13 0.04
C GLU A 79 11.68 -12.83 1.32
N SER A 80 11.95 -12.09 2.40
CA SER A 80 12.27 -12.65 3.71
C SER A 80 11.08 -13.31 4.41
N GLY A 81 9.88 -13.29 3.80
CA GLY A 81 8.70 -14.01 4.27
C GLY A 81 8.17 -13.64 5.65
N ARG A 82 8.66 -12.55 6.27
CA ARG A 82 8.23 -12.11 7.62
C ARG A 82 6.71 -11.96 7.71
N GLY A 83 6.13 -11.09 6.88
CA GLY A 83 4.67 -10.88 6.87
C GLY A 83 3.83 -12.15 6.59
N VAL A 84 4.35 -13.13 5.84
CA VAL A 84 3.63 -14.39 5.56
C VAL A 84 3.69 -15.34 6.76
N ARG A 85 4.86 -15.44 7.41
CA ARG A 85 5.07 -16.30 8.57
C ARG A 85 4.25 -15.82 9.75
N ASP A 86 4.24 -14.52 10.00
CA ASP A 86 3.50 -13.93 11.11
C ASP A 86 2.00 -14.25 11.00
N GLU A 87 1.42 -14.16 9.79
CA GLU A 87 0.04 -14.61 9.53
C GLU A 87 -0.18 -16.11 9.80
N GLN A 88 0.73 -16.98 9.35
CA GLN A 88 0.63 -18.42 9.59
C GLN A 88 0.70 -18.76 11.09
N TYR A 89 1.47 -18.02 11.89
CA TYR A 89 1.50 -18.16 13.34
C TYR A 89 0.23 -17.62 14.01
N LEU A 90 -0.31 -16.51 13.52
CA LEU A 90 -1.53 -15.89 14.02
C LEU A 90 -2.78 -16.74 13.79
N GLN A 91 -2.92 -17.39 12.64
CA GLN A 91 -4.00 -18.36 12.38
C GLN A 91 -4.03 -19.49 13.43
N ARG A 92 -2.90 -19.79 14.09
CA ARG A 92 -2.83 -20.79 15.18
C ARG A 92 -3.25 -20.22 16.54
N ARG A 93 -3.29 -18.90 16.71
CA ARG A 93 -3.67 -18.21 17.96
C ARG A 93 -5.04 -17.56 17.77
N LEU A 94 -6.11 -18.31 18.07
CA LEU A 94 -7.52 -17.92 17.88
C LEU A 94 -7.99 -16.64 18.63
N PHE A 95 -7.13 -15.95 19.38
CA PHE A 95 -7.51 -14.85 20.28
C PHE A 95 -6.62 -13.60 20.17
N ASP A 96 -5.63 -13.57 19.29
CA ASP A 96 -4.75 -12.39 19.14
C ASP A 96 -5.21 -11.57 17.92
N ILE A 97 -5.39 -10.26 18.13
CA ILE A 97 -5.63 -9.33 17.03
C ILE A 97 -4.27 -9.15 16.37
N GLY A 98 -4.04 -9.85 15.26
CA GLY A 98 -2.70 -9.93 14.67
C GLY A 98 -2.13 -8.58 14.24
N GLU A 99 -0.82 -8.58 14.02
CA GLU A 99 -0.07 -7.37 13.69
C GLU A 99 -0.56 -6.72 12.38
N VAL A 100 -0.51 -5.39 12.32
CA VAL A 100 -0.83 -4.65 11.11
C VAL A 100 0.35 -4.72 10.16
N HIS A 101 0.10 -5.10 8.91
CA HIS A 101 1.12 -5.22 7.87
C HIS A 101 0.98 -4.06 6.87
N ILE A 102 2.03 -3.25 6.73
CA ILE A 102 2.09 -2.16 5.75
C ILE A 102 3.12 -2.50 4.68
N ASN A 103 2.61 -2.80 3.49
CA ASN A 103 3.36 -3.17 2.31
C ASN A 103 3.63 -1.93 1.44
N ILE A 104 4.83 -1.38 1.49
CA ILE A 104 5.19 -0.17 0.74
C ILE A 104 5.92 -0.57 -0.54
N PHE A 105 5.37 -0.21 -1.70
CA PHE A 105 5.92 -0.56 -3.01
C PHE A 105 5.97 0.64 -3.96
N ASN A 106 6.97 0.65 -4.84
CA ASN A 106 7.14 1.68 -5.86
C ASN A 106 6.66 1.17 -7.22
N ILE A 107 5.60 1.79 -7.75
CA ILE A 107 4.99 1.40 -9.03
C ILE A 107 5.94 1.60 -10.21
N SER A 108 6.81 2.61 -10.17
CA SER A 108 7.81 2.84 -11.22
C SER A 108 8.84 1.71 -11.28
N LYS A 109 9.21 1.12 -10.14
CA LYS A 109 10.10 -0.06 -10.08
C LYS A 109 9.42 -1.27 -10.73
N ILE A 110 8.16 -1.54 -10.36
CA ILE A 110 7.35 -2.62 -10.95
C ILE A 110 7.22 -2.45 -12.47
N ASN A 111 6.86 -1.25 -12.95
CA ASN A 111 6.78 -0.97 -14.38
C ASN A 111 8.09 -1.25 -15.11
N ASN A 112 9.23 -0.87 -14.52
CA ASN A 112 10.54 -1.13 -15.12
C ASN A 112 10.86 -2.62 -15.20
N GLU A 113 10.46 -3.41 -14.20
CA GLU A 113 10.60 -4.86 -14.21
C GLU A 113 9.74 -5.54 -15.28
N THR A 114 8.58 -4.96 -15.61
CA THR A 114 7.68 -5.48 -16.65
C THR A 114 8.10 -5.18 -18.09
N ARG A 115 9.16 -4.39 -18.29
CA ARG A 115 9.63 -4.04 -19.64
C ARG A 115 10.06 -5.29 -20.41
N GLY A 116 9.67 -5.35 -21.68
CA GLY A 116 9.97 -6.49 -22.56
C GLY A 116 9.14 -7.75 -22.26
N GLY A 117 7.96 -7.60 -21.63
CA GLY A 117 7.04 -8.71 -21.38
C GLY A 117 7.45 -9.61 -20.20
N LYS A 118 8.40 -9.17 -19.38
CA LYS A 118 8.82 -9.90 -18.19
C LYS A 118 7.77 -9.76 -17.08
N GLU A 119 7.65 -10.80 -16.27
CA GLU A 119 6.84 -10.76 -15.06
C GLU A 119 7.59 -9.98 -13.95
N PRO A 120 6.91 -9.10 -13.18
CA PRO A 120 7.55 -8.36 -12.10
C PRO A 120 7.96 -9.29 -10.96
N ARG A 121 8.98 -8.93 -10.19
CA ARG A 121 9.58 -9.83 -9.19
C ARG A 121 8.60 -10.30 -8.12
N ILE A 122 7.69 -9.43 -7.70
CA ILE A 122 6.67 -9.72 -6.69
C ILE A 122 5.72 -10.87 -7.11
N LYS A 123 5.54 -11.10 -8.41
CA LYS A 123 4.70 -12.18 -8.98
C LYS A 123 5.47 -13.48 -9.22
N ARG A 124 6.79 -13.49 -9.00
CA ARG A 124 7.60 -14.70 -9.17
C ARG A 124 7.56 -15.54 -7.89
N LEU A 125 7.71 -16.85 -8.05
CA LEU A 125 7.84 -17.77 -6.93
C LEU A 125 9.02 -17.39 -6.05
N SER A 126 8.78 -17.24 -4.75
CA SER A 126 9.83 -17.14 -3.74
C SER A 126 9.97 -18.50 -3.05
N GLU A 127 11.16 -19.09 -3.07
CA GLU A 127 11.44 -20.38 -2.41
C GLU A 127 11.19 -20.32 -0.90
N TYR A 128 11.48 -19.17 -0.29
CA TYR A 128 11.34 -18.99 1.15
C TYR A 128 9.87 -18.89 1.59
N ILE A 129 9.01 -18.41 0.71
CA ILE A 129 7.57 -18.20 0.96
C ILE A 129 6.77 -19.43 0.49
N GLY A 130 7.22 -20.10 -0.58
CA GLY A 130 6.54 -21.23 -1.20
C GLY A 130 5.49 -20.83 -2.25
N GLU A 131 5.22 -19.55 -2.40
CA GLU A 131 4.37 -18.94 -3.42
C GLU A 131 4.95 -17.58 -3.85
N SER A 132 4.31 -16.90 -4.82
CA SER A 132 4.66 -15.51 -5.08
C SER A 132 4.10 -14.61 -3.98
N TYR A 133 4.81 -13.53 -3.64
CA TYR A 133 4.30 -12.60 -2.64
C TYR A 133 3.02 -11.89 -3.11
N PHE A 134 2.88 -11.73 -4.43
CA PHE A 134 1.67 -11.21 -5.04
C PHE A 134 0.45 -12.12 -4.80
N ASP A 135 0.60 -13.43 -5.00
CA ASP A 135 -0.48 -14.40 -4.81
C ASP A 135 -0.90 -14.48 -3.34
N TYR A 136 0.08 -14.43 -2.42
CA TYR A 136 -0.18 -14.29 -0.99
C TYR A 136 -1.05 -13.07 -0.72
N LEU A 137 -0.65 -11.88 -1.20
CA LEU A 137 -1.40 -10.65 -0.98
C LEU A 137 -2.81 -10.70 -1.60
N ALA A 138 -2.94 -11.25 -2.80
CA ALA A 138 -4.22 -11.34 -3.52
C ALA A 138 -5.24 -12.29 -2.84
N ARG A 139 -4.77 -13.19 -1.97
CA ARG A 139 -5.59 -14.10 -1.15
C ARG A 139 -6.09 -13.50 0.16
N LEU A 140 -5.60 -12.31 0.55
CA LEU A 140 -5.99 -11.67 1.80
C LEU A 140 -7.37 -11.04 1.67
N ASP A 141 -8.30 -11.49 2.51
CA ASP A 141 -9.69 -11.03 2.51
C ASP A 141 -9.88 -9.59 3.01
N ASP A 142 -8.84 -8.95 3.54
CA ASP A 142 -8.86 -7.62 4.16
C ASP A 142 -7.82 -6.65 3.56
N LEU A 143 -7.28 -6.96 2.37
CA LEU A 143 -6.26 -6.11 1.74
C LEU A 143 -6.82 -4.76 1.28
N VAL A 144 -6.27 -3.67 1.83
CA VAL A 144 -6.59 -2.29 1.45
C VAL A 144 -5.46 -1.67 0.65
N LEU A 145 -5.78 -1.09 -0.52
CA LEU A 145 -4.83 -0.40 -1.38
C LEU A 145 -4.86 1.12 -1.11
N LEU A 146 -3.72 1.70 -0.73
CA LEU A 146 -3.54 3.15 -0.60
C LEU A 146 -2.61 3.67 -1.69
N MET A 147 -3.02 4.73 -2.38
CA MET A 147 -2.32 5.27 -3.55
C MET A 147 -2.00 6.75 -3.35
N ASP A 148 -0.72 7.10 -3.16
CA ASP A 148 -0.27 8.49 -3.11
C ASP A 148 0.03 9.01 -4.52
N GLU A 149 -0.38 10.24 -4.81
CA GLU A 149 -0.29 10.90 -6.12
C GLU A 149 -0.81 10.02 -7.28
N SER A 150 -1.99 9.39 -7.10
CA SER A 150 -2.51 8.38 -8.02
C SER A 150 -2.67 8.86 -9.47
N HIS A 151 -2.80 10.17 -9.71
CA HIS A 151 -2.77 10.79 -11.05
C HIS A 151 -1.53 10.43 -11.87
N ARG A 152 -0.40 10.13 -11.22
CA ARG A 152 0.87 9.80 -11.88
C ARG A 152 0.84 8.45 -12.58
N TYR A 153 0.11 7.46 -12.04
CA TYR A 153 0.20 6.07 -12.51
C TYR A 153 -1.14 5.40 -12.80
N ARG A 154 -2.27 6.12 -12.67
CA ARG A 154 -3.61 5.57 -12.93
C ARG A 154 -3.80 4.95 -14.32
N ALA A 155 -3.04 5.41 -15.32
CA ALA A 155 -3.10 4.92 -16.69
C ALA A 155 -2.00 3.91 -17.06
N GLN A 156 -1.08 3.59 -16.15
CA GLN A 156 0.12 2.81 -16.46
C GLN A 156 -0.14 1.30 -16.38
N ALA A 157 0.64 0.51 -17.13
CA ALA A 157 0.53 -0.94 -17.17
C ALA A 157 0.71 -1.58 -15.77
N GLY A 158 1.63 -1.05 -14.95
CA GLY A 158 1.85 -1.51 -13.59
C GLY A 158 0.63 -1.38 -12.69
N LEU A 159 -0.22 -0.36 -12.86
CA LEU A 159 -1.44 -0.29 -12.07
C LEU A 159 -2.41 -1.42 -12.45
N ARG A 160 -2.47 -1.82 -13.73
CA ARG A 160 -3.27 -2.98 -14.14
C ARG A 160 -2.76 -4.25 -13.47
N ALA A 161 -1.44 -4.44 -13.44
CA ALA A 161 -0.83 -5.58 -12.77
C ALA A 161 -1.10 -5.61 -11.25
N ILE A 162 -1.23 -4.44 -10.62
CA ILE A 162 -1.61 -4.30 -9.20
C ILE A 162 -3.12 -4.47 -8.97
N ASN A 163 -3.97 -4.10 -9.92
CA ASN A 163 -5.42 -4.30 -9.78
C ASN A 163 -5.80 -5.78 -9.65
N GLU A 164 -4.95 -6.69 -10.11
CA GLU A 164 -5.10 -8.14 -9.89
C GLU A 164 -4.95 -8.57 -8.42
N LEU A 165 -4.44 -7.69 -7.53
CA LEU A 165 -4.47 -7.94 -6.07
C LEU A 165 -5.89 -8.00 -5.51
N ASN A 166 -6.89 -7.52 -6.27
CA ASN A 166 -8.29 -7.52 -5.88
C ASN A 166 -8.56 -6.98 -4.45
N PRO A 167 -8.06 -5.77 -4.11
CA PRO A 167 -8.22 -5.23 -2.76
C PRO A 167 -9.68 -4.94 -2.43
N VAL A 168 -10.06 -5.10 -1.17
CA VAL A 168 -11.44 -4.80 -0.69
C VAL A 168 -11.79 -3.32 -0.87
N LEU A 169 -10.79 -2.45 -0.71
CA LEU A 169 -10.93 -1.00 -0.79
C LEU A 169 -9.67 -0.37 -1.39
N GLY A 170 -9.87 0.56 -2.33
CA GLY A 170 -8.82 1.46 -2.84
C GLY A 170 -9.03 2.89 -2.34
N LEU A 171 -8.01 3.48 -1.73
CA LEU A 171 -7.99 4.87 -1.27
C LEU A 171 -6.94 5.65 -2.04
N GLU A 172 -7.38 6.64 -2.79
CA GLU A 172 -6.53 7.46 -3.65
C GLU A 172 -6.38 8.87 -3.08
N LEU A 173 -5.16 9.37 -3.07
CA LEU A 173 -4.83 10.69 -2.54
C LEU A 173 -4.09 11.49 -3.61
N THR A 174 -4.69 12.57 -4.09
CA THR A 174 -4.11 13.38 -5.17
C THR A 174 -4.58 14.82 -5.09
N ALA A 175 -3.72 15.77 -5.48
CA ALA A 175 -4.15 17.16 -5.68
C ALA A 175 -4.87 17.37 -7.01
N THR A 176 -4.69 16.44 -7.95
CA THR A 176 -5.19 16.52 -9.32
C THR A 176 -5.96 15.24 -9.64
N PRO A 177 -7.29 15.19 -9.41
CA PRO A 177 -8.09 13.98 -9.63
C PRO A 177 -8.42 13.78 -11.13
N GLN A 178 -7.39 13.78 -11.97
CA GLN A 178 -7.49 13.57 -13.40
C GLN A 178 -6.20 12.93 -13.95
N VAL A 179 -6.32 12.15 -15.02
CA VAL A 179 -5.17 11.68 -15.80
C VAL A 179 -5.01 12.57 -17.03
N GLU A 180 -3.81 13.06 -17.26
CA GLU A 180 -3.46 13.75 -18.51
C GLU A 180 -2.87 12.77 -19.53
N ARG A 181 -3.40 12.80 -20.76
CA ARG A 181 -2.90 12.06 -21.92
C ARG A 181 -2.81 13.00 -23.12
N GLY A 182 -1.63 13.57 -23.33
CA GLY A 182 -1.42 14.56 -24.39
C GLY A 182 -2.30 15.80 -24.16
N GLN A 183 -3.15 16.13 -25.12
CA GLN A 183 -4.11 17.24 -25.01
C GLN A 183 -5.43 16.87 -24.31
N SER A 184 -5.63 15.59 -23.98
CA SER A 184 -6.87 15.12 -23.34
C SER A 184 -6.68 14.90 -21.84
N SER A 185 -7.68 15.25 -21.05
CA SER A 185 -7.77 14.90 -19.63
C SER A 185 -8.96 13.98 -19.39
N THR A 186 -8.78 13.01 -18.51
CA THR A 186 -9.87 12.13 -18.06
C THR A 186 -10.01 12.29 -16.54
N PRO A 187 -11.15 12.82 -16.05
CA PRO A 187 -11.37 12.99 -14.63
C PRO A 187 -11.52 11.63 -13.94
N PHE A 188 -11.19 11.60 -12.66
CA PHE A 188 -11.43 10.43 -11.83
C PHE A 188 -12.91 10.28 -11.49
N GLN A 189 -13.30 9.08 -11.09
CA GLN A 189 -14.62 8.78 -10.53
C GLN A 189 -14.52 8.68 -9.01
N ASN A 190 -15.65 8.85 -8.30
CA ASN A 190 -15.76 8.75 -6.83
C ASN A 190 -14.83 9.72 -6.08
N VAL A 191 -14.81 10.98 -6.51
CA VAL A 191 -13.97 12.03 -5.91
C VAL A 191 -14.69 12.68 -4.72
N ILE A 192 -13.96 12.84 -3.61
CA ILE A 192 -14.35 13.51 -2.38
C ILE A 192 -13.52 14.81 -2.27
N TYR A 193 -14.20 15.93 -1.98
CA TYR A 193 -13.64 17.28 -1.86
C TYR A 193 -13.72 17.78 -0.42
#